data_AF-A0A0C3G3R4-F1
#
_entry.id   AF-A0A0C3G3R4-F1
#
_cell.length_a   1.000
_cell.length_b   1.000
_cell.length_c   1.000
_cell.angle_alpha   90.00
_cell.angle_beta   90.00
_cell.angle_gamma   90.00
#
_symmetry.space_group_name_H-M   'P 1'
#
loop_
_entity.id
_entity.type
_entity.pdbx_description
1 polymer ?
#
loop_
_entity_poly.entity_id
_entity_poly.type
_entity_poly.pdbx_seq_one_letter_code
_entity_poly.pdbx_strand_id
1 'polypeptide(L)'
;MTVRAKLFSLPRKAGLTAEQIHMYSQERMMNFRWISRIMATYSLHTLNHTDLASLDVAAELSELSQFANIAYSPLPYIFDNLDLLMEADFPLEGYDALQGTVLVSAIRGKVANLGAYVAYRPATRQLVVGISGTSNVSQALQDLGTLKHKHPAGGGCAVHAGFWKMYKGIEPEVIGAVKKGLCDHDVTELVLTGHSLGGALCYLLAIDLLVPGGLELPTGLALKLAAFGSPRCGNARMLRMWINLIEKYRAQNGEESLKEYSVKAYNDGVPSLPPKAFGFRHFALNPLYLMEGHLYHTPSSEAEFCLFHISTEDREMGETPLHPLGGHNYYLRDLERFVRRMEWIANLMAKNNGLGWEDQYRAKVARRERGWNKKSAETPMAADNSFGQ
;
A
#
# COMPACT_ATOMS: atom_id res chain seq x y z
N MET A 1 -15.78 11.09 -30.78
CA MET A 1 -15.05 10.64 -29.57
C MET A 1 -15.74 11.22 -28.34
N THR A 2 -16.42 10.38 -27.56
CA THR A 2 -17.24 10.76 -26.40
C THR A 2 -16.38 11.26 -25.23
N VAL A 3 -16.90 12.19 -24.42
CA VAL A 3 -16.25 12.77 -23.22
C VAL A 3 -15.66 11.69 -22.28
N ARG A 4 -16.30 10.51 -22.21
CA ARG A 4 -15.80 9.33 -21.50
C ARG A 4 -14.40 8.88 -21.95
N ALA A 5 -14.08 8.91 -23.25
CA ALA A 5 -12.80 8.43 -23.77
C ALA A 5 -11.61 9.34 -23.38
N LYS A 6 -11.84 10.65 -23.16
CA LYS A 6 -10.81 11.60 -22.70
C LYS A 6 -10.53 11.52 -21.19
N LEU A 7 -11.47 11.02 -20.39
CA LEU A 7 -11.26 10.82 -18.94
C LEU A 7 -10.37 9.60 -18.64
N PHE A 8 -10.44 8.56 -19.48
CA PHE A 8 -9.66 7.31 -19.33
C PHE A 8 -8.39 7.26 -20.18
N SER A 9 -8.12 8.26 -21.03
CA SER A 9 -6.86 8.31 -21.78
C SER A 9 -5.70 8.57 -20.82
N LEU A 10 -4.69 7.70 -20.86
CA LEU A 10 -3.39 7.89 -20.20
C LEU A 10 -2.86 9.31 -20.50
N PRO A 11 -2.14 9.96 -19.56
CA PRO A 11 -1.39 11.17 -19.86
C PRO A 11 -0.55 10.95 -21.12
N ARG A 12 -0.36 12.00 -21.94
CA ARG A 12 0.39 11.93 -23.20
C ARG A 12 1.67 11.09 -22.99
N LYS A 13 1.86 10.04 -23.80
CA LYS A 13 3.03 9.15 -23.83
C LYS A 13 4.38 9.85 -24.08
N ALA A 14 4.41 11.17 -24.13
CA ALA A 14 5.62 11.95 -24.35
C ALA A 14 6.54 11.82 -23.14
N GLY A 15 7.78 11.36 -23.36
CA GLY A 15 8.81 11.23 -22.31
C GLY A 15 8.85 9.90 -21.56
N LEU A 16 8.01 8.91 -21.93
CA LEU A 16 8.14 7.55 -21.38
C LEU A 16 9.13 6.71 -22.18
N THR A 17 9.93 5.89 -21.51
CA THR A 17 10.76 4.88 -22.18
C THR A 17 9.91 3.74 -22.76
N ALA A 18 10.49 2.95 -23.66
CA ALA A 18 9.82 1.79 -24.22
C ALA A 18 9.39 0.81 -23.10
N GLU A 19 10.24 0.61 -22.10
CA GLU A 19 10.04 -0.28 -20.96
C GLU A 19 8.84 0.18 -20.13
N GLN A 20 8.76 1.48 -19.84
CA GLN A 20 7.64 2.07 -19.13
C GLN A 20 6.34 1.95 -19.94
N ILE A 21 6.37 2.22 -21.25
CA ILE A 21 5.20 2.06 -22.13
C ILE A 21 4.71 0.61 -22.09
N HIS A 22 5.64 -0.36 -22.16
CA HIS A 22 5.29 -1.77 -22.06
C HIS A 22 4.70 -2.12 -20.70
N MET A 23 5.36 -1.73 -19.60
CA MET A 23 4.88 -1.94 -18.24
C MET A 23 3.45 -1.40 -18.06
N TYR A 24 3.20 -0.13 -18.41
CA TYR A 24 1.87 0.48 -18.30
C TYR A 24 0.82 -0.16 -19.21
N SER A 25 1.22 -0.73 -20.36
CA SER A 25 0.30 -1.48 -21.22
C SER A 25 -0.18 -2.80 -20.59
N GLN A 26 0.53 -3.30 -19.57
CA GLN A 26 0.18 -4.51 -18.84
C GLN A 26 -0.67 -4.26 -17.60
N GLU A 27 -0.96 -3.01 -17.24
CA GLU A 27 -1.86 -2.68 -16.12
C GLU A 27 -3.24 -3.31 -16.32
N ARG A 28 -3.75 -3.94 -15.27
CA ARG A 28 -5.10 -4.52 -15.25
C ARG A 28 -5.91 -4.02 -14.06
N MET A 29 -5.27 -3.59 -12.98
CA MET A 29 -5.95 -3.03 -11.83
C MET A 29 -6.26 -1.53 -12.02
N MET A 30 -7.21 -1.03 -11.23
CA MET A 30 -7.54 0.40 -11.21
C MET A 30 -6.42 1.17 -10.49
N ASN A 31 -5.80 2.13 -11.16
CA ASN A 31 -4.77 3.00 -10.57
C ASN A 31 -5.30 4.34 -10.03
N PHE A 32 -6.62 4.58 -10.14
CA PHE A 32 -7.32 5.75 -9.58
C PHE A 32 -6.81 7.13 -10.06
N ARG A 33 -5.98 7.17 -11.10
CA ARG A 33 -5.46 8.42 -11.71
C ARG A 33 -6.55 9.40 -12.13
N TRP A 34 -7.69 8.89 -12.62
CA TRP A 34 -8.82 9.73 -12.98
C TRP A 34 -9.49 10.38 -11.75
N ILE A 35 -9.52 9.69 -10.61
CA ILE A 35 -10.01 10.25 -9.33
C ILE A 35 -9.05 11.34 -8.87
N SER A 36 -7.74 11.07 -8.93
CA SER A 36 -6.72 12.07 -8.60
C SER A 36 -6.96 13.38 -9.37
N ARG A 37 -7.16 13.30 -10.69
CA ARG A 37 -7.43 14.47 -11.55
C ARG A 37 -8.66 15.29 -11.17
N ILE A 38 -9.66 14.70 -10.52
CA ILE A 38 -10.95 15.35 -10.23
C ILE A 38 -11.05 15.73 -8.74
N MET A 39 -10.49 14.92 -7.85
CA MET A 39 -10.75 14.96 -6.42
C MET A 39 -9.52 15.31 -5.58
N ALA A 40 -8.30 15.11 -6.11
CA ALA A 40 -7.09 15.41 -5.35
C ALA A 40 -6.82 16.91 -5.30
N THR A 41 -6.35 17.36 -4.15
CA THR A 41 -5.94 18.74 -3.92
C THR A 41 -4.42 18.83 -3.88
N TYR A 42 -3.88 19.77 -4.65
CA TYR A 42 -2.47 20.16 -4.57
C TYR A 42 -2.24 21.11 -3.41
N SER A 43 -1.19 20.87 -2.63
CA SER A 43 -0.67 21.86 -1.70
C SER A 43 -0.04 23.02 -2.48
N LEU A 44 -0.09 24.22 -1.89
CA LEU A 44 0.69 25.37 -2.38
C LEU A 44 2.16 25.30 -1.95
N HIS A 45 2.49 24.41 -1.00
CA HIS A 45 3.85 24.14 -0.60
C HIS A 45 4.54 23.26 -1.64
N THR A 46 5.70 23.71 -2.12
CA THR A 46 6.56 22.96 -3.04
C THR A 46 7.64 22.24 -2.24
N LEU A 47 7.67 20.92 -2.34
CA LEU A 47 8.65 20.08 -1.68
C LEU A 47 10.01 20.19 -2.39
N ASN A 48 11.09 20.07 -1.63
CA ASN A 48 12.48 20.22 -2.10
C ASN A 48 13.41 19.23 -1.37
N HIS A 49 14.72 19.32 -1.60
CA HIS A 49 15.71 18.41 -0.99
C HIS A 49 15.70 18.42 0.55
N THR A 50 15.30 19.53 1.20
CA THR A 50 15.20 19.59 2.67
C THR A 50 14.04 18.78 3.23
N ASP A 51 13.05 18.48 2.39
CA ASP A 51 11.92 17.62 2.73
C ASP A 51 12.20 16.14 2.46
N LEU A 52 13.32 15.82 1.80
CA LEU A 52 13.64 14.44 1.43
C LEU A 52 13.76 13.55 2.69
N ALA A 53 13.03 12.45 2.70
CA ALA A 53 13.12 11.47 3.78
C ALA A 53 14.50 10.79 3.74
N SER A 54 15.00 10.38 4.91
CA SER A 54 16.28 9.68 4.98
C SER A 54 16.23 8.34 4.24
N LEU A 55 17.41 7.87 3.80
CA LEU A 55 17.54 6.55 3.17
C LEU A 55 17.07 5.42 4.10
N ASP A 56 17.24 5.57 5.42
CA ASP A 56 16.76 4.60 6.40
C ASP A 56 15.23 4.51 6.42
N VAL A 57 14.52 5.65 6.37
CA VAL A 57 13.06 5.68 6.27
C VAL A 57 12.59 5.07 4.95
N ALA A 58 13.29 5.36 3.85
CA ALA A 58 12.97 4.80 2.54
C ALA A 58 13.19 3.28 2.50
N ALA A 59 14.28 2.78 3.08
CA ALA A 59 14.57 1.35 3.19
C ALA A 59 13.51 0.64 4.06
N GLU A 60 13.20 1.19 5.23
CA GLU A 60 12.18 0.64 6.12
C GLU A 60 10.81 0.56 5.44
N LEU A 61 10.38 1.62 4.76
CA LEU A 61 9.11 1.59 4.04
C LEU A 61 9.12 0.64 2.84
N SER A 62 10.27 0.47 2.18
CA SER A 62 10.44 -0.54 1.13
C SER A 62 10.28 -1.95 1.68
N GLU A 63 10.79 -2.24 2.88
CA GLU A 63 10.54 -3.51 3.58
C GLU A 63 9.07 -3.70 3.93
N LEU A 64 8.46 -2.71 4.59
CA LEU A 64 7.07 -2.81 5.05
C LEU A 64 6.07 -2.91 3.89
N SER A 65 6.38 -2.30 2.74
CA SER A 65 5.57 -2.42 1.52
C SER A 65 5.47 -3.85 1.00
N GLN A 66 6.50 -4.69 1.23
CA GLN A 66 6.49 -6.11 0.85
C GLN A 66 5.38 -6.85 1.58
N PHE A 67 5.27 -6.61 2.89
CA PHE A 67 4.24 -7.18 3.75
C PHE A 67 2.84 -6.67 3.38
N ALA A 68 2.70 -5.38 3.05
CA ALA A 68 1.44 -4.82 2.55
C ALA A 68 1.00 -5.47 1.22
N ASN A 69 1.95 -5.75 0.32
CA ASN A 69 1.67 -6.36 -0.99
C ASN A 69 1.24 -7.82 -0.87
N ILE A 70 1.93 -8.65 -0.09
CA ILE A 70 1.58 -10.08 0.03
C ILE A 70 0.23 -10.32 0.72
N ALA A 71 -0.35 -9.30 1.37
CA ALA A 71 -1.70 -9.40 1.90
C ALA A 71 -2.75 -9.68 0.80
N TYR A 72 -2.46 -9.34 -0.47
CA TYR A 72 -3.33 -9.63 -1.62
C TYR A 72 -3.26 -11.09 -2.11
N SER A 73 -2.41 -11.92 -1.53
CA SER A 73 -2.06 -13.24 -2.06
C SER A 73 -2.91 -14.38 -1.49
N PRO A 74 -2.93 -15.53 -2.17
CA PRO A 74 -3.42 -16.77 -1.57
C PRO A 74 -2.51 -17.18 -0.40
N LEU A 75 -3.03 -17.04 0.82
CA LEU A 75 -2.41 -17.53 2.05
C LEU A 75 -3.04 -18.88 2.46
N PRO A 76 -2.28 -19.84 3.01
CA PRO A 76 -0.87 -19.75 3.45
C PRO A 76 0.18 -19.97 2.35
N TYR A 77 -0.23 -20.27 1.11
CA TYR A 77 0.66 -20.70 0.02
C TYR A 77 1.94 -19.87 -0.17
N ILE A 78 1.87 -18.54 -0.06
CA ILE A 78 3.06 -17.68 -0.13
C ILE A 78 4.13 -18.10 0.88
N PHE A 79 3.74 -18.26 2.15
CA PHE A 79 4.65 -18.60 3.24
C PHE A 79 5.21 -20.01 3.11
N ASP A 80 4.39 -20.95 2.62
CA ASP A 80 4.80 -22.34 2.40
C ASP A 80 5.80 -22.48 1.24
N ASN A 81 5.94 -21.46 0.38
CA ASN A 81 6.75 -21.51 -0.85
C ASN A 81 7.66 -20.28 -0.99
N LEU A 82 8.03 -19.60 0.09
CA LEU A 82 8.79 -18.35 0.05
C LEU A 82 10.07 -18.48 -0.78
N ASP A 83 10.90 -19.50 -0.51
CA ASP A 83 12.20 -19.67 -1.17
C ASP A 83 12.05 -19.72 -2.70
N LEU A 84 11.12 -20.53 -3.21
CA LEU A 84 10.83 -20.63 -4.64
C LEU A 84 10.27 -19.31 -5.20
N LEU A 85 9.33 -18.70 -4.49
CA LEU A 85 8.67 -17.49 -4.96
C LEU A 85 9.60 -16.25 -4.94
N MET A 86 10.67 -16.28 -4.15
CA MET A 86 11.69 -15.23 -4.06
C MET A 86 12.79 -15.35 -5.11
N GLU A 87 12.85 -16.48 -5.85
CA GLU A 87 13.80 -16.63 -6.96
C GLU A 87 13.62 -15.56 -8.05
N ALA A 88 14.67 -15.36 -8.85
CA ALA A 88 14.62 -14.50 -10.02
C ALA A 88 13.43 -14.87 -10.93
N ASP A 89 12.76 -13.85 -11.48
CA ASP A 89 11.53 -13.94 -12.27
C ASP A 89 10.25 -14.44 -11.56
N PHE A 90 10.33 -14.85 -10.30
CA PHE A 90 9.14 -15.20 -9.54
C PHE A 90 8.47 -13.96 -8.93
N PRO A 91 7.22 -14.07 -8.41
CA PRO A 91 6.46 -12.90 -7.95
C PRO A 91 7.12 -12.13 -6.80
N LEU A 92 7.92 -12.79 -5.95
CA LEU A 92 8.55 -12.20 -4.77
C LEU A 92 10.05 -11.92 -5.00
N GLU A 93 10.50 -11.86 -6.25
CA GLU A 93 11.84 -11.41 -6.60
C GLU A 93 12.15 -10.05 -5.94
N GLY A 94 13.21 -10.01 -5.11
CA GLY A 94 13.63 -8.85 -4.33
C GLY A 94 12.74 -8.51 -3.13
N TYR A 95 11.89 -9.44 -2.65
CA TYR A 95 11.14 -9.31 -1.40
C TYR A 95 11.96 -9.84 -0.21
N ASP A 96 13.15 -9.31 -0.04
CA ASP A 96 14.15 -9.82 0.91
C ASP A 96 13.69 -9.73 2.38
N ALA A 97 12.77 -8.80 2.68
CA ALA A 97 12.25 -8.63 4.04
C ALA A 97 11.38 -9.80 4.51
N LEU A 98 10.86 -10.61 3.57
CA LEU A 98 10.06 -11.80 3.87
C LEU A 98 10.93 -13.01 4.28
N GLN A 99 12.23 -12.99 4.02
CA GLN A 99 13.10 -14.13 4.25
C GLN A 99 13.07 -14.56 5.73
N GLY A 100 12.85 -15.86 5.97
CA GLY A 100 12.78 -16.42 7.32
C GLY A 100 11.53 -16.02 8.13
N THR A 101 10.57 -15.33 7.51
CA THR A 101 9.30 -14.98 8.18
C THR A 101 8.45 -16.22 8.41
N VAL A 102 7.89 -16.34 9.61
CA VAL A 102 7.02 -17.45 10.03
C VAL A 102 5.56 -17.00 10.05
N LEU A 103 4.69 -17.66 9.30
CA LEU A 103 3.26 -17.39 9.35
C LEU A 103 2.67 -17.84 10.69
N VAL A 104 2.02 -16.91 11.41
CA VAL A 104 1.28 -17.21 12.64
C VAL A 104 -0.17 -17.58 12.30
N SER A 105 -0.81 -16.82 11.43
CA SER A 105 -2.18 -17.09 10.97
C SER A 105 -2.47 -16.43 9.61
N ALA A 106 -3.12 -17.17 8.73
CA ALA A 106 -3.80 -16.62 7.55
C ALA A 106 -5.28 -16.40 7.86
N ILE A 107 -5.85 -15.27 7.46
CA ILE A 107 -7.19 -14.84 7.83
C ILE A 107 -7.98 -14.46 6.57
N ARG A 108 -9.23 -14.92 6.50
CA ARG A 108 -10.19 -14.50 5.48
C ARG A 108 -11.43 -13.91 6.14
N GLY A 109 -11.60 -12.62 5.98
CA GLY A 109 -12.68 -11.88 6.60
C GLY A 109 -14.05 -12.33 6.14
N LYS A 110 -15.02 -12.31 7.06
CA LYS A 110 -16.43 -12.67 6.81
C LYS A 110 -17.15 -11.73 5.83
N VAL A 111 -16.52 -10.60 5.51
CA VAL A 111 -17.04 -9.59 4.58
C VAL A 111 -16.10 -9.49 3.40
N ALA A 112 -16.62 -9.74 2.20
CA ALA A 112 -15.89 -9.68 0.94
C ALA A 112 -14.64 -10.57 0.84
N ASN A 113 -14.51 -11.58 1.72
CA ASN A 113 -13.33 -12.45 1.80
C ASN A 113 -12.01 -11.66 1.95
N LEU A 114 -12.04 -10.54 2.69
CA LEU A 114 -10.89 -9.66 2.87
C LEU A 114 -9.69 -10.44 3.41
N GLY A 115 -8.53 -10.32 2.76
CA GLY A 115 -7.31 -10.99 3.19
C GLY A 115 -6.64 -10.26 4.35
N ALA A 116 -6.25 -11.01 5.37
CA ALA A 116 -5.35 -10.52 6.41
C ALA A 116 -4.43 -11.66 6.86
N TYR A 117 -3.33 -11.32 7.52
CA TYR A 117 -2.47 -12.31 8.16
C TYR A 117 -1.70 -11.72 9.32
N VAL A 118 -1.16 -12.61 10.14
CA VAL A 118 -0.17 -12.30 11.17
C VAL A 118 1.05 -13.18 10.94
N ALA A 119 2.24 -12.60 10.90
CA ALA A 119 3.48 -13.31 10.69
C ALA A 119 4.59 -12.76 11.60
N TYR A 120 5.47 -13.62 12.08
CA TYR A 120 6.61 -13.26 12.92
C TYR A 120 7.88 -13.19 12.08
N ARG A 121 8.66 -12.12 12.22
CA ARG A 121 9.98 -11.91 11.62
C ARG A 121 11.05 -12.15 12.69
N PRO A 122 11.71 -13.32 12.74
CA PRO A 122 12.71 -13.60 13.78
C PRO A 122 13.91 -12.64 13.74
N ALA A 123 14.36 -12.26 12.54
CA ALA A 123 15.54 -11.40 12.35
C ALA A 123 15.40 -10.02 13.01
N THR A 124 14.17 -9.48 13.04
CA THR A 124 13.87 -8.15 13.60
C THR A 124 13.00 -8.23 14.86
N ARG A 125 12.64 -9.44 15.32
CA ARG A 125 11.72 -9.69 16.44
C ARG A 125 10.38 -8.93 16.29
N GLN A 126 9.91 -8.81 15.06
CA GLN A 126 8.67 -8.11 14.72
C GLN A 126 7.51 -9.09 14.53
N LEU A 127 6.34 -8.76 15.07
CA LEU A 127 5.09 -9.39 14.70
C LEU A 127 4.37 -8.49 13.71
N VAL A 128 4.19 -8.93 12.47
CA VAL A 128 3.60 -8.15 11.38
C VAL A 128 2.17 -8.59 11.14
N VAL A 129 1.25 -7.63 11.18
CA VAL A 129 -0.13 -7.78 10.71
C VAL A 129 -0.24 -7.12 9.35
N GLY A 130 -0.49 -7.92 8.31
CA GLY A 130 -0.75 -7.43 6.96
C GLY A 130 -2.24 -7.48 6.65
N ILE A 131 -2.83 -6.38 6.18
CA ILE A 131 -4.23 -6.32 5.76
C ILE A 131 -4.32 -5.90 4.29
N SER A 132 -5.03 -6.68 3.48
CA SER A 132 -5.18 -6.42 2.05
C SER A 132 -6.09 -5.22 1.79
N GLY A 133 -5.93 -4.60 0.62
CA GLY A 133 -6.99 -3.74 0.09
C GLY A 133 -8.12 -4.54 -0.55
N THR A 134 -8.98 -3.84 -1.27
CA THR A 134 -10.01 -4.45 -2.13
C THR A 134 -9.87 -3.91 -3.55
N SER A 135 -10.06 -4.75 -4.57
CA SER A 135 -10.06 -4.33 -5.98
C SER A 135 -11.20 -3.36 -6.31
N ASN A 136 -12.20 -3.30 -5.43
CA ASN A 136 -13.42 -2.52 -5.60
C ASN A 136 -13.44 -1.24 -4.76
N VAL A 137 -12.30 -0.66 -4.35
CA VAL A 137 -12.29 0.54 -3.47
C VAL A 137 -13.22 1.64 -3.96
N SER A 138 -13.26 1.94 -5.27
CA SER A 138 -14.23 2.88 -5.87
C SER A 138 -15.67 2.46 -5.62
N GLN A 139 -16.00 1.18 -5.83
CA GLN A 139 -17.35 0.65 -5.64
C GLN A 139 -17.70 0.52 -4.15
N ALA A 140 -16.76 0.16 -3.28
CA ALA A 140 -16.92 0.17 -1.83
C ALA A 140 -17.17 1.58 -1.28
N LEU A 141 -16.66 2.61 -1.96
CA LEU A 141 -16.89 4.03 -1.67
C LEU A 141 -18.16 4.60 -2.36
N GLN A 142 -18.63 3.98 -3.44
CA GLN A 142 -19.81 4.41 -4.24
C GLN A 142 -21.10 3.69 -3.83
N ASP A 143 -21.08 2.36 -3.70
CA ASP A 143 -22.25 1.52 -3.35
C ASP A 143 -22.62 1.63 -1.85
N LEU A 144 -21.68 2.10 -1.02
CA LEU A 144 -21.87 2.41 0.38
C LEU A 144 -21.30 3.81 0.63
N GLY A 145 -22.14 4.81 0.36
CA GLY A 145 -21.78 6.22 0.38
C GLY A 145 -21.19 6.71 1.70
N THR A 146 -20.88 8.01 1.74
CA THR A 146 -20.28 8.83 2.83
C THR A 146 -20.92 8.74 4.22
N LEU A 147 -21.83 7.77 4.42
CA LEU A 147 -22.38 7.26 5.66
C LEU A 147 -21.25 6.93 6.63
N LYS A 148 -21.37 7.55 7.80
CA LYS A 148 -20.47 7.31 8.92
C LYS A 148 -21.13 6.36 9.89
N HIS A 149 -20.38 5.37 10.36
CA HIS A 149 -20.74 4.57 11.51
C HIS A 149 -20.24 5.27 12.78
N LYS A 150 -21.08 5.39 13.80
CA LYS A 150 -20.68 5.94 15.11
C LYS A 150 -19.73 4.95 15.77
N HIS A 151 -18.52 5.40 16.12
CA HIS A 151 -17.53 4.54 16.74
C HIS A 151 -17.92 4.21 18.19
N PRO A 152 -17.75 2.96 18.66
CA PRO A 152 -18.09 2.57 20.04
C PRO A 152 -17.40 3.39 21.13
N ALA A 153 -16.22 3.94 20.84
CA ALA A 153 -15.49 4.83 21.74
C ALA A 153 -16.25 6.14 22.11
N GLY A 154 -17.39 6.43 21.46
CA GLY A 154 -18.28 7.51 21.85
C GLY A 154 -17.79 8.91 21.47
N GLY A 155 -18.32 9.94 22.12
CA GLY A 155 -17.89 11.33 21.93
C GLY A 155 -18.15 11.92 20.54
N GLY A 156 -19.01 11.31 19.72
CA GLY A 156 -19.26 11.73 18.34
C GLY A 156 -18.17 11.29 17.34
N CYS A 157 -17.29 10.39 17.74
CA CYS A 157 -16.35 9.73 16.86
C CYS A 157 -17.10 8.89 15.82
N ALA A 158 -16.69 8.98 14.57
CA ALA A 158 -17.33 8.25 13.49
C ALA A 158 -16.33 7.89 12.39
N VAL A 159 -16.53 6.71 11.80
CA VAL A 159 -15.68 6.10 10.77
C VAL A 159 -16.50 5.77 9.54
N HIS A 160 -15.87 5.53 8.40
CA HIS A 160 -16.58 5.11 7.19
C HIS A 160 -17.31 3.78 7.44
N ALA A 161 -18.61 3.71 7.16
CA ALA A 161 -19.41 2.54 7.53
C ALA A 161 -18.95 1.25 6.81
N GLY A 162 -18.54 1.35 5.54
CA GLY A 162 -17.98 0.22 4.80
C GLY A 162 -16.66 -0.28 5.40
N PHE A 163 -15.78 0.65 5.83
CA PHE A 163 -14.48 0.29 6.41
C PHE A 163 -14.68 -0.39 7.76
N TRP A 164 -15.59 0.14 8.58
CA TRP A 164 -15.97 -0.48 9.84
C TRP A 164 -16.53 -1.90 9.65
N LYS A 165 -17.43 -2.09 8.69
CA LYS A 165 -18.00 -3.42 8.39
C LYS A 165 -16.93 -4.43 8.00
N MET A 166 -15.98 -4.03 7.15
CA MET A 166 -14.88 -4.90 6.71
C MET A 166 -13.91 -5.19 7.86
N TYR A 167 -13.57 -4.18 8.66
CA TYR A 167 -12.74 -4.31 9.85
C TYR A 167 -13.31 -5.29 10.87
N LYS A 168 -14.58 -5.13 11.27
CA LYS A 168 -15.24 -6.07 12.20
C LYS A 168 -15.39 -7.48 11.62
N GLY A 169 -15.27 -7.64 10.30
CA GLY A 169 -15.25 -8.93 9.63
C GLY A 169 -13.94 -9.71 9.81
N ILE A 170 -12.83 -9.04 10.16
CA ILE A 170 -11.50 -9.65 10.37
C ILE A 170 -10.99 -9.51 11.81
N GLU A 171 -11.41 -8.47 12.54
CA GLU A 171 -10.83 -8.07 13.82
C GLU A 171 -10.74 -9.22 14.85
N PRO A 172 -11.79 -10.02 15.12
CA PRO A 172 -11.67 -11.08 16.14
C PRO A 172 -10.56 -12.10 15.83
N GLU A 173 -10.40 -12.44 14.55
CA GLU A 173 -9.38 -13.39 14.10
C GLU A 173 -7.98 -12.76 14.13
N VAL A 174 -7.87 -11.49 13.73
CA VAL A 174 -6.60 -10.75 13.80
C VAL A 174 -6.14 -10.58 15.25
N ILE A 175 -7.02 -10.15 16.16
CA ILE A 175 -6.69 -10.00 17.59
C ILE A 175 -6.31 -11.35 18.20
N GLY A 176 -7.02 -12.43 17.86
CA GLY A 176 -6.66 -13.79 18.29
C GLY A 176 -5.26 -14.21 17.80
N ALA A 177 -4.95 -13.93 16.54
CA ALA A 177 -3.66 -14.24 15.94
C ALA A 177 -2.52 -13.38 16.50
N VAL A 178 -2.76 -12.09 16.79
CA VAL A 178 -1.80 -11.22 17.48
C VAL A 178 -1.49 -11.76 18.87
N LYS A 179 -2.52 -12.10 19.66
CA LYS A 179 -2.34 -12.73 20.99
C LYS A 179 -1.50 -14.00 20.90
N LYS A 180 -1.81 -14.87 19.94
CA LYS A 180 -1.04 -16.10 19.69
C LYS A 180 0.41 -15.77 19.37
N GLY A 181 0.66 -14.84 18.44
CA GLY A 181 2.01 -14.45 18.04
C GLY A 181 2.84 -13.85 19.19
N LEU A 182 2.23 -13.00 20.03
CA LEU A 182 2.87 -12.44 21.22
C LEU A 182 3.16 -13.48 22.30
N CYS A 183 2.38 -14.58 22.34
CA CYS A 183 2.58 -15.67 23.29
C CYS A 183 3.66 -16.67 22.83
N ASP A 184 3.68 -16.97 21.53
CA ASP A 184 4.50 -18.03 20.96
C ASP A 184 5.91 -17.56 20.57
N HIS A 185 6.11 -16.24 20.46
CA HIS A 185 7.35 -15.65 19.95
C HIS A 185 7.87 -14.52 20.82
N ASP A 186 9.18 -14.30 20.75
CA ASP A 186 9.84 -13.19 21.40
C ASP A 186 9.72 -11.92 20.54
N VAL A 187 8.68 -11.13 20.81
CA VAL A 187 8.29 -9.96 20.02
C VAL A 187 8.64 -8.68 20.76
N THR A 188 9.39 -7.79 20.11
CA THR A 188 9.70 -6.44 20.61
C THR A 188 8.92 -5.34 19.90
N GLU A 189 8.39 -5.62 18.71
CA GLU A 189 7.62 -4.64 17.94
C GLU A 189 6.44 -5.30 17.22
N LEU A 190 5.26 -4.72 17.36
CA LEU A 190 4.07 -5.05 16.58
C LEU A 190 3.96 -4.06 15.41
N VAL A 191 3.97 -4.59 14.19
CA VAL A 191 3.89 -3.82 12.96
C VAL A 191 2.53 -4.04 12.31
N LEU A 192 1.78 -2.98 12.05
CA LEU A 192 0.53 -3.01 11.31
C LEU A 192 0.77 -2.39 9.93
N THR A 193 0.52 -3.13 8.86
CA THR A 193 0.72 -2.61 7.52
C THR A 193 -0.38 -3.02 6.54
N GLY A 194 -0.68 -2.10 5.63
CA GLY A 194 -1.69 -2.32 4.62
C GLY A 194 -1.64 -1.27 3.53
N HIS A 195 -2.02 -1.71 2.33
CA HIS A 195 -2.18 -0.86 1.18
C HIS A 195 -3.66 -0.56 0.93
N SER A 196 -3.98 0.61 0.39
CA SER A 196 -5.33 1.01 0.05
C SER A 196 -6.27 0.97 1.28
N LEU A 197 -7.44 0.35 1.13
CA LEU A 197 -8.36 0.03 2.24
C LEU A 197 -7.65 -0.63 3.44
N GLY A 198 -6.67 -1.50 3.22
CA GLY A 198 -5.96 -2.19 4.28
C GLY A 198 -5.24 -1.23 5.23
N GLY A 199 -4.71 -0.12 4.70
CA GLY A 199 -4.12 0.95 5.50
C GLY A 199 -5.14 1.63 6.42
N ALA A 200 -6.35 1.90 5.91
CA ALA A 200 -7.44 2.46 6.72
C ALA A 200 -7.89 1.50 7.83
N LEU A 201 -7.82 0.18 7.58
CA LEU A 201 -8.17 -0.84 8.56
C LEU A 201 -7.08 -1.04 9.62
N CYS A 202 -5.80 -0.85 9.25
CA CYS A 202 -4.69 -0.83 10.22
C CYS A 202 -4.87 0.28 11.25
N TYR A 203 -5.38 1.46 10.86
CA TYR A 203 -5.73 2.51 11.81
C TYR A 203 -6.82 2.09 12.78
N LEU A 204 -7.89 1.44 12.29
CA LEU A 204 -8.96 0.95 13.16
C LEU A 204 -8.46 -0.12 14.14
N LEU A 205 -7.61 -1.02 13.66
CA LEU A 205 -6.94 -2.01 14.50
C LEU A 205 -6.07 -1.34 15.56
N ALA A 206 -5.21 -0.39 15.18
CA ALA A 206 -4.36 0.33 16.11
C ALA A 206 -5.17 1.05 17.20
N ILE A 207 -6.29 1.68 16.83
CA ILE A 207 -7.20 2.30 17.78
C ILE A 207 -7.73 1.26 18.77
N ASP A 208 -8.23 0.12 18.30
CA ASP A 208 -8.78 -0.92 19.18
C ASP A 208 -7.72 -1.58 20.08
N LEU A 209 -6.45 -1.59 19.66
CA LEU A 209 -5.33 -2.02 20.51
C LEU A 209 -5.01 -1.01 21.63
N LEU A 210 -5.23 0.28 21.40
CA LEU A 210 -4.84 1.34 22.33
C LEU A 210 -5.97 1.86 23.23
N VAL A 211 -7.23 1.65 22.85
CA VAL A 211 -8.38 2.05 23.69
C VAL A 211 -8.43 1.25 25.00
N PRO A 212 -8.88 1.87 26.11
CA PRO A 212 -9.08 1.15 27.36
C PRO A 212 -10.03 -0.05 27.20
N GLY A 213 -9.63 -1.20 27.73
CA GLY A 213 -10.38 -2.46 27.58
C GLY A 213 -10.17 -3.17 26.25
N GLY A 214 -9.27 -2.68 25.40
CA GLY A 214 -8.75 -3.37 24.22
C GLY A 214 -7.80 -4.52 24.57
N LEU A 215 -7.02 -4.98 23.59
CA LEU A 215 -5.93 -5.91 23.84
C LEU A 215 -4.82 -5.21 24.64
N GLU A 216 -4.58 -5.64 25.88
CA GLU A 216 -3.43 -5.16 26.65
C GLU A 216 -2.13 -5.60 25.96
N LEU A 217 -1.44 -4.62 25.37
CA LEU A 217 -0.12 -4.83 24.79
C LEU A 217 0.92 -4.98 25.93
N PRO A 218 1.87 -5.92 25.83
CA PRO A 218 2.98 -6.03 26.77
C PRO A 218 3.73 -4.72 26.96
N THR A 219 4.14 -4.43 28.20
CA THR A 219 4.97 -3.27 28.51
C THR A 219 6.27 -3.28 27.70
N GLY A 220 6.61 -2.16 27.09
CA GLY A 220 7.82 -2.03 26.28
C GLY A 220 7.71 -2.57 24.84
N LEU A 221 6.54 -3.08 24.43
CA LEU A 221 6.29 -3.41 23.03
C LEU A 221 6.21 -2.13 22.19
N ALA A 222 7.01 -2.02 21.13
CA ALA A 222 6.84 -0.93 20.16
C ALA A 222 5.66 -1.22 19.23
N LEU A 223 4.94 -0.18 18.80
CA LEU A 223 3.87 -0.25 17.81
C LEU A 223 4.27 0.56 16.58
N LYS A 224 4.26 -0.07 15.41
CA LYS A 224 4.54 0.58 14.14
C LYS A 224 3.35 0.45 13.22
N LEU A 225 2.93 1.55 12.61
CA LEU A 225 1.89 1.54 11.57
C LEU A 225 2.50 2.05 10.27
N ALA A 226 2.38 1.29 9.19
CA ALA A 226 2.79 1.69 7.85
C ALA A 226 1.65 1.49 6.84
N ALA A 227 1.01 2.59 6.45
CA ALA A 227 -0.12 2.60 5.53
C ALA A 227 0.28 3.23 4.18
N PHE A 228 -0.04 2.54 3.09
CA PHE A 228 0.29 2.96 1.72
C PHE A 228 -0.99 3.29 0.95
N GLY A 229 -1.14 4.52 0.46
CA GLY A 229 -2.31 4.92 -0.32
C GLY A 229 -3.63 4.81 0.42
N SER A 230 -3.61 4.99 1.75
CA SER A 230 -4.81 4.85 2.58
C SER A 230 -5.84 5.94 2.26
N PRO A 231 -7.13 5.59 2.11
CA PRO A 231 -8.20 6.56 2.09
C PRO A 231 -8.38 7.22 3.47
N ARG A 232 -9.17 8.30 3.53
CA ARG A 232 -9.63 8.92 4.78
C ARG A 232 -10.56 7.98 5.53
N CYS A 233 -10.27 7.66 6.79
CA CYS A 233 -10.98 6.60 7.52
C CYS A 233 -12.13 7.09 8.40
N GLY A 234 -12.01 8.30 8.99
CA GLY A 234 -12.98 8.80 9.96
C GLY A 234 -13.08 10.30 10.02
N ASN A 235 -13.90 10.79 10.95
CA ASN A 235 -14.14 12.21 11.14
C ASN A 235 -13.06 12.89 12.00
N ALA A 236 -13.12 14.22 12.11
CA ALA A 236 -12.16 15.00 12.90
C ALA A 236 -12.15 14.62 14.40
N ARG A 237 -13.26 14.12 14.96
CA ARG A 237 -13.28 13.64 16.34
C ARG A 237 -12.53 12.32 16.49
N MET A 238 -12.66 11.43 15.51
CA MET A 238 -11.89 10.19 15.44
C MET A 238 -10.38 10.44 15.30
N LEU A 239 -9.98 11.40 14.46
CA LEU A 239 -8.58 11.85 14.35
C LEU A 239 -8.05 12.36 15.70
N ARG A 240 -8.79 13.22 16.41
CA ARG A 240 -8.37 13.71 17.73
C ARG A 240 -8.22 12.59 18.75
N MET A 241 -9.14 11.62 18.72
CA MET A 241 -9.03 10.43 19.56
C MET A 241 -7.76 9.64 19.25
N TRP A 242 -7.44 9.41 17.96
CA TRP A 242 -6.22 8.75 17.55
C TRP A 242 -4.96 9.46 18.05
N ILE A 243 -4.88 10.79 17.90
CA ILE A 243 -3.77 11.61 18.41
C ILE A 243 -3.61 11.41 19.93
N ASN A 244 -4.69 11.52 20.69
CA ASN A 244 -4.66 11.34 22.15
C ASN A 244 -4.21 9.93 22.55
N LEU A 245 -4.56 8.90 21.79
CA LEU A 245 -4.12 7.52 22.03
C LEU A 245 -2.61 7.37 21.80
N ILE A 246 -2.08 7.97 20.72
CA ILE A 246 -0.63 8.02 20.46
C ILE A 246 0.10 8.71 21.62
N GLU A 247 -0.32 9.92 21.98
CA GLU A 247 0.30 10.70 23.05
C GLU A 247 0.32 9.93 24.38
N LYS A 248 -0.80 9.30 24.72
CA LYS A 248 -0.89 8.47 25.93
C LYS A 248 0.04 7.27 25.87
N TYR A 249 0.10 6.57 24.75
CA TYR A 249 0.96 5.40 24.59
C TYR A 249 2.44 5.77 24.73
N ARG A 250 2.85 6.86 24.07
CA ARG A 250 4.22 7.38 24.14
C ARG A 250 4.59 7.90 25.52
N ALA A 251 3.67 8.58 26.20
CA ALA A 251 3.89 9.01 27.58
C ALA A 251 4.13 7.83 28.54
N GLN A 252 3.55 6.67 28.25
CA GLN A 252 3.67 5.46 29.07
C GLN A 252 4.89 4.59 28.70
N ASN A 253 5.26 4.54 27.42
CA ASN A 253 6.25 3.58 26.90
C ASN A 253 7.50 4.25 26.27
N GLY A 254 7.56 5.57 26.20
CA GLY A 254 8.62 6.36 25.57
C GLY A 254 8.23 6.91 24.20
N GLU A 255 8.85 8.00 23.75
CA GLU A 255 8.48 8.71 22.50
C GLU A 255 8.57 7.81 21.26
N GLU A 256 9.59 6.96 21.19
CA GLU A 256 9.83 6.05 20.07
C GLU A 256 8.96 4.79 20.09
N SER A 257 8.13 4.59 21.13
CA SER A 257 7.30 3.39 21.29
C SER A 257 6.17 3.28 20.27
N LEU A 258 5.78 4.38 19.60
CA LEU A 258 4.80 4.35 18.53
C LEU A 258 5.27 5.16 17.33
N LYS A 259 5.43 4.50 16.18
CA LYS A 259 5.78 5.12 14.89
C LYS A 259 4.65 4.96 13.87
N GLU A 260 4.35 6.03 13.16
CA GLU A 260 3.30 6.08 12.14
C GLU A 260 3.89 6.58 10.83
N TYR A 261 3.76 5.77 9.78
CA TYR A 261 4.07 6.12 8.41
C TYR A 261 2.80 6.03 7.56
N SER A 262 2.43 7.15 6.94
CA SER A 262 1.35 7.20 5.97
C SER A 262 1.87 7.74 4.66
N VAL A 263 2.04 6.86 3.68
CA VAL A 263 2.58 7.23 2.36
C VAL A 263 1.43 7.53 1.40
N LYS A 264 1.48 8.70 0.76
CA LYS A 264 0.65 9.06 -0.40
C LYS A 264 1.55 9.12 -1.63
N ALA A 265 1.08 8.67 -2.79
CA ALA A 265 1.88 8.68 -4.02
C ALA A 265 1.33 9.64 -5.07
N TYR A 266 2.24 10.13 -5.93
CA TYR A 266 1.89 10.90 -7.10
C TYR A 266 0.82 10.17 -7.94
N ASN A 267 -0.17 10.93 -8.40
CA ASN A 267 -1.25 10.46 -9.26
C ASN A 267 -2.14 9.35 -8.66
N ASP A 268 -2.07 9.10 -7.36
CA ASP A 268 -3.02 8.25 -6.65
C ASP A 268 -4.25 9.05 -6.18
N GLY A 269 -5.44 8.60 -6.59
CA GLY A 269 -6.71 9.22 -6.20
C GLY A 269 -7.32 8.69 -4.91
N VAL A 270 -6.89 7.53 -4.40
CA VAL A 270 -7.51 6.89 -3.23
C VAL A 270 -7.38 7.73 -1.95
N PRO A 271 -6.23 8.36 -1.63
CA PRO A 271 -6.14 9.27 -0.49
C PRO A 271 -7.13 10.43 -0.55
N SER A 272 -7.62 10.79 -1.75
CA SER A 272 -8.61 11.85 -1.93
C SER A 272 -10.03 11.44 -1.53
N LEU A 273 -10.24 10.17 -1.15
CA LEU A 273 -11.54 9.61 -0.81
C LEU A 273 -11.61 9.06 0.62
N PRO A 274 -12.80 9.08 1.25
CA PRO A 274 -13.91 9.95 0.91
C PRO A 274 -13.49 11.44 0.97
N PRO A 275 -14.21 12.35 0.29
CA PRO A 275 -13.81 13.75 0.25
C PRO A 275 -13.84 14.43 1.63
N LYS A 276 -12.86 15.31 1.88
CA LYS A 276 -12.75 16.12 3.10
C LYS A 276 -14.01 16.95 3.39
N ALA A 277 -14.70 17.41 2.35
CA ALA A 277 -15.94 18.18 2.42
C ALA A 277 -17.08 17.41 3.12
N PHE A 278 -17.08 16.07 3.06
CA PHE A 278 -18.02 15.24 3.82
C PHE A 278 -17.58 15.01 5.28
N GLY A 279 -16.57 15.72 5.77
CA GLY A 279 -16.12 15.65 7.16
C GLY A 279 -15.17 14.50 7.47
N PHE A 280 -14.69 13.77 6.46
CA PHE A 280 -13.62 12.77 6.62
C PHE A 280 -12.25 13.43 6.70
N ARG A 281 -11.32 12.82 7.42
CA ARG A 281 -9.95 13.30 7.66
C ARG A 281 -8.94 12.16 7.46
N HIS A 282 -7.73 12.53 7.09
CA HIS A 282 -6.59 11.63 7.25
C HIS A 282 -6.25 11.49 8.74
N PHE A 283 -5.71 10.34 9.13
CA PHE A 283 -5.33 10.10 10.53
C PHE A 283 -3.88 10.50 10.80
N ALA A 284 -2.99 10.30 9.84
CA ALA A 284 -1.62 10.75 9.96
C ALA A 284 -1.50 12.28 9.86
N LEU A 285 -0.82 12.86 10.84
CA LEU A 285 -0.50 14.28 10.88
C LEU A 285 0.75 14.63 10.08
N ASN A 286 1.69 13.69 9.90
CA ASN A 286 2.92 13.91 9.15
C ASN A 286 3.06 12.85 8.05
N PRO A 287 2.20 12.87 7.01
CA PRO A 287 2.31 11.90 5.94
C PRO A 287 3.59 12.10 5.11
N LEU A 288 4.00 11.03 4.45
CA LEU A 288 5.06 11.06 3.44
C LEU A 288 4.44 11.14 2.05
N TYR A 289 5.14 11.79 1.12
CA TYR A 289 4.77 11.86 -0.28
C TYR A 289 5.79 11.14 -1.15
N LEU A 290 5.33 10.17 -1.94
CA LEU A 290 6.13 9.37 -2.86
C LEU A 290 5.96 9.89 -4.28
N MET A 291 7.07 10.25 -4.92
CA MET A 291 7.08 10.62 -6.33
C MET A 291 8.40 10.18 -6.95
N GLU A 292 8.31 9.52 -8.12
CA GLU A 292 9.49 9.15 -8.91
C GLU A 292 10.55 8.35 -8.12
N GLY A 293 10.12 7.51 -7.16
CA GLY A 293 11.02 6.69 -6.33
C GLY A 293 11.51 7.36 -5.04
N HIS A 294 11.26 8.66 -4.87
CA HIS A 294 11.72 9.44 -3.73
C HIS A 294 10.59 9.70 -2.74
N LEU A 295 10.90 9.64 -1.44
CA LEU A 295 9.98 9.94 -0.35
C LEU A 295 10.31 11.30 0.25
N TYR A 296 9.28 12.10 0.50
CA TYR A 296 9.39 13.42 1.10
C TYR A 296 8.50 13.51 2.33
N HIS A 297 9.01 14.11 3.41
CA HIS A 297 8.20 14.56 4.53
C HIS A 297 7.28 15.69 4.07
N THR A 298 6.00 15.60 4.41
CA THR A 298 5.06 16.70 4.17
C THR A 298 4.85 17.48 5.47
N PRO A 299 4.74 18.83 5.41
CA PRO A 299 4.44 19.62 6.60
C PRO A 299 3.11 19.20 7.21
N SER A 300 3.02 19.20 8.54
CA SER A 300 1.79 18.76 9.23
C SER A 300 0.56 19.62 8.94
N SER A 301 0.76 20.91 8.66
CA SER A 301 -0.29 21.82 8.19
C SER A 301 -0.88 21.41 6.84
N GLU A 302 -0.12 20.66 6.05
CA GLU A 302 -0.47 20.23 4.70
C GLU A 302 -0.98 18.77 4.65
N ALA A 303 -1.14 18.10 5.81
CA ALA A 303 -1.46 16.67 5.90
C ALA A 303 -2.76 16.24 5.19
N GLU A 304 -3.69 17.16 4.93
CA GLU A 304 -4.92 16.88 4.20
C GLU A 304 -4.79 16.89 2.67
N PHE A 305 -3.70 17.49 2.14
CA PHE A 305 -3.43 17.50 0.70
C PHE A 305 -2.93 16.13 0.22
N CYS A 306 -3.24 15.82 -1.03
CA CYS A 306 -2.94 14.51 -1.61
C CYS A 306 -1.84 14.57 -2.66
N LEU A 307 -1.55 15.76 -3.20
CA LEU A 307 -0.55 16.00 -4.22
C LEU A 307 0.32 17.19 -3.84
N PHE A 308 1.58 17.14 -4.25
CA PHE A 308 2.58 18.17 -4.02
C PHE A 308 3.37 18.40 -5.30
N HIS A 309 3.83 19.62 -5.49
CA HIS A 309 4.86 19.94 -6.48
C HIS A 309 6.23 19.69 -5.87
N ILE A 310 7.20 19.32 -6.71
CA ILE A 310 8.60 19.14 -6.31
C ILE A 310 9.44 20.15 -7.09
N SER A 311 10.38 20.81 -6.42
CA SER A 311 11.31 21.76 -7.04
C SER A 311 12.06 21.10 -8.20
N THR A 312 12.13 21.78 -9.34
CA THR A 312 12.83 21.29 -10.53
C THR A 312 14.35 21.27 -10.36
N GLU A 313 14.89 22.08 -9.43
CA GLU A 313 16.32 22.16 -9.14
C GLU A 313 16.83 20.93 -8.38
N ASP A 314 15.94 20.26 -7.65
CA ASP A 314 16.24 19.07 -6.83
C ASP A 314 15.82 17.76 -7.51
N ARG A 315 15.33 17.82 -8.76
CA ARG A 315 15.22 16.60 -9.56
C ARG A 315 16.64 16.15 -9.88
N GLU A 316 17.10 15.08 -9.24
CA GLU A 316 18.35 14.43 -9.62
C GLU A 316 18.32 14.14 -11.13
N MET A 317 19.08 14.93 -11.89
CA MET A 317 19.16 14.78 -13.34
C MET A 317 19.99 13.53 -13.63
N GLY A 318 19.35 12.37 -13.75
CA GLY A 318 20.07 11.16 -14.17
C GLY A 318 19.29 9.86 -14.02
N GLU A 319 18.47 9.71 -12.99
CA GLU A 319 17.71 8.47 -12.79
C GLU A 319 16.36 8.52 -13.50
N THR A 320 16.16 7.57 -14.40
CA THR A 320 14.86 7.39 -15.05
C THR A 320 13.92 6.74 -14.04
N PRO A 321 12.85 7.42 -13.59
CA PRO A 321 11.94 6.87 -12.62
C PRO A 321 11.33 5.56 -13.13
N LEU A 322 11.20 4.55 -12.27
CA LEU A 322 10.57 3.28 -12.67
C LEU A 322 9.09 3.48 -13.03
N HIS A 323 8.38 4.33 -12.27
CA HIS A 323 6.93 4.51 -12.36
C HIS A 323 6.53 6.00 -12.52
N PRO A 324 6.93 6.70 -13.61
CA PRO A 324 6.69 8.15 -13.78
C PRO A 324 5.22 8.57 -13.81
N LEU A 325 4.30 7.70 -14.21
CA LEU A 325 2.87 8.02 -14.19
C LEU A 325 2.26 7.83 -12.79
N GLY A 326 3.02 7.36 -11.81
CA GLY A 326 2.56 7.05 -10.45
C GLY A 326 1.28 6.22 -10.46
N GLY A 327 0.40 6.45 -9.51
CA GLY A 327 -0.89 5.76 -9.40
C GLY A 327 -0.93 4.79 -8.23
N HIS A 328 -2.16 4.35 -7.93
CA HIS A 328 -2.45 3.64 -6.69
C HIS A 328 -1.67 2.33 -6.51
N ASN A 329 -1.25 1.65 -7.57
CA ASN A 329 -0.60 0.34 -7.45
C ASN A 329 0.95 0.44 -7.41
N TYR A 330 1.50 1.63 -7.22
CA TYR A 330 2.94 1.90 -7.28
C TYR A 330 3.44 2.58 -6.00
N TYR A 331 3.58 1.80 -4.93
CA TYR A 331 4.11 2.22 -3.64
C TYR A 331 5.41 1.49 -3.35
N LEU A 332 6.54 2.07 -3.77
CA LEU A 332 7.91 1.53 -3.69
C LEU A 332 8.14 0.21 -4.45
N ARG A 333 7.07 -0.47 -4.87
CA ARG A 333 7.06 -1.71 -5.65
C ARG A 333 5.92 -1.71 -6.66
N ASP A 334 6.05 -2.55 -7.68
CA ASP A 334 5.04 -2.77 -8.71
C ASP A 334 4.02 -3.84 -8.27
N LEU A 335 2.91 -3.40 -7.66
CA LEU A 335 1.84 -4.29 -7.24
C LEU A 335 1.14 -4.95 -8.45
N GLU A 336 1.11 -4.29 -9.62
CA GLU A 336 0.55 -4.85 -10.86
C GLU A 336 1.34 -6.06 -11.34
N ARG A 337 2.67 -5.97 -11.36
CA ARG A 337 3.55 -7.10 -11.69
C ARG A 337 3.38 -8.23 -10.69
N PHE A 338 3.34 -7.93 -9.40
CA PHE A 338 3.15 -8.93 -8.35
C PHE A 338 1.85 -9.71 -8.55
N VAL A 339 0.70 -9.02 -8.58
CA VAL A 339 -0.62 -9.63 -8.71
C VAL A 339 -0.73 -10.41 -10.01
N ARG A 340 -0.26 -9.85 -11.13
CA ARG A 340 -0.28 -10.52 -12.44
C ARG A 340 0.53 -11.82 -12.44
N ARG A 341 1.72 -11.83 -11.85
CA ARG A 341 2.55 -13.05 -11.76
C ARG A 341 1.90 -14.08 -10.84
N MET A 342 1.32 -13.67 -9.72
CA MET A 342 0.55 -14.57 -8.84
C MET A 342 -0.67 -15.18 -9.55
N GLU A 343 -1.42 -14.40 -10.34
CA GLU A 343 -2.51 -14.91 -11.17
C GLU A 343 -2.01 -15.91 -12.21
N TRP A 344 -0.84 -15.71 -12.79
CA TRP A 344 -0.27 -16.69 -13.72
C TRP A 344 0.02 -18.01 -13.04
N ILE A 345 0.62 -18.00 -11.85
CA ILE A 345 0.87 -19.20 -11.04
C ILE A 345 -0.45 -19.90 -10.74
N ALA A 346 -1.43 -19.19 -10.17
CA ALA A 346 -2.73 -19.77 -9.83
C ALA A 346 -3.42 -20.43 -11.03
N ASN A 347 -3.39 -19.78 -12.20
CA ASN A 347 -3.96 -20.32 -13.43
C ASN A 347 -3.20 -21.54 -13.98
N LEU A 348 -1.89 -21.61 -13.77
CA LEU A 348 -1.08 -22.75 -14.21
C LEU A 348 -1.26 -23.94 -13.25
N MET A 349 -1.31 -23.69 -11.94
CA MET A 349 -1.57 -24.71 -10.93
C MET A 349 -2.97 -25.32 -11.07
N ALA A 350 -3.97 -24.53 -11.48
CA ALA A 350 -5.31 -25.02 -11.77
C ALA A 350 -5.38 -25.93 -13.02
N LYS A 351 -4.35 -25.91 -13.88
CA LYS A 351 -4.26 -26.76 -15.08
C LYS A 351 -3.46 -28.02 -14.79
N ASN A 352 -3.84 -29.13 -15.41
CA ASN A 352 -3.12 -30.41 -15.33
C ASN A 352 -2.75 -30.84 -13.90
N ASN A 353 -3.61 -30.55 -12.92
CA ASN A 353 -3.38 -30.78 -11.49
C ASN A 353 -2.05 -30.22 -10.97
N GLY A 354 -1.56 -29.11 -11.56
CA GLY A 354 -0.32 -28.46 -11.17
C GLY A 354 0.95 -29.14 -11.69
N LEU A 355 0.89 -30.22 -12.46
CA LEU A 355 2.12 -30.86 -12.95
C LEU A 355 2.89 -29.93 -13.91
N GLY A 356 4.16 -29.66 -13.59
CA GLY A 356 5.07 -28.87 -14.40
C GLY A 356 4.70 -27.38 -14.51
N TRP A 357 3.98 -26.83 -13.53
CA TRP A 357 3.55 -25.42 -13.57
C TRP A 357 4.75 -24.45 -13.53
N GLU A 358 5.83 -24.80 -12.85
CA GLU A 358 7.04 -23.97 -12.70
C GLU A 358 7.74 -23.73 -14.04
N ASP A 359 8.00 -24.78 -14.83
CA ASP A 359 8.60 -24.67 -16.15
C ASP A 359 7.72 -23.86 -17.10
N GLN A 360 6.39 -24.09 -17.05
CA GLN A 360 5.43 -23.32 -17.82
C GLN A 360 5.40 -21.84 -17.41
N TYR A 361 5.55 -21.55 -16.12
CA TYR A 361 5.64 -20.20 -15.59
C TYR A 361 6.91 -19.52 -16.09
N ARG A 362 8.08 -20.15 -15.94
CA ARG A 362 9.37 -19.62 -16.43
C ARG A 362 9.33 -19.35 -17.93
N ALA A 363 8.77 -20.27 -18.73
CA ALA A 363 8.57 -20.07 -20.17
C ALA A 363 7.63 -18.89 -20.46
N LYS A 364 6.58 -18.70 -19.65
CA LYS A 364 5.64 -17.58 -19.79
C LYS A 364 6.30 -16.23 -19.51
N VAL A 365 7.09 -16.12 -18.43
CA VAL A 365 7.87 -14.90 -18.11
C VAL A 365 8.88 -14.62 -19.23
N ALA A 366 9.63 -15.63 -19.66
CA ALA A 366 10.60 -15.50 -20.75
C ALA A 366 9.96 -14.93 -22.02
N ARG A 367 8.77 -15.41 -22.39
CA ARG A 367 8.07 -14.95 -23.59
C ARG A 367 7.46 -13.55 -23.44
N ARG A 368 6.86 -13.25 -22.29
CA ARG A 368 6.04 -12.03 -22.09
C ARG A 368 6.87 -10.82 -21.68
N GLU A 369 7.92 -11.01 -20.91
CA GLU A 369 8.71 -9.91 -20.34
C GLU A 369 10.09 -9.85 -21.02
N ARG A 370 10.87 -10.94 -21.03
CA ARG A 370 12.19 -10.94 -21.69
C ARG A 370 12.14 -10.88 -23.22
N GLY A 371 11.19 -11.57 -23.83
CA GLY A 371 10.99 -11.57 -25.28
C GLY A 371 10.61 -10.19 -25.82
N TRP A 372 10.03 -9.33 -24.98
CA TRP A 372 9.81 -7.93 -25.32
C TRP A 372 11.11 -7.13 -25.18
N ASN A 373 11.84 -7.25 -24.06
CA ASN A 373 13.14 -6.57 -23.86
C ASN A 373 14.15 -6.86 -24.99
N LYS A 374 14.17 -8.08 -25.54
CA LYS A 374 15.02 -8.41 -26.70
C LYS A 374 14.55 -7.72 -27.99
N LYS A 375 13.25 -7.74 -28.28
CA LYS A 375 12.69 -7.08 -29.48
C LYS A 375 12.81 -5.57 -29.45
N SER A 376 12.70 -4.94 -28.27
CA SER A 376 12.92 -3.50 -28.11
C SER A 376 14.41 -3.13 -28.26
N ALA A 377 15.32 -3.96 -27.76
CA ALA A 377 16.76 -3.76 -27.97
C ALA A 377 17.19 -3.90 -29.45
N GLU A 378 16.54 -4.78 -30.21
CA GLU A 378 16.81 -5.00 -31.65
C GLU A 378 16.12 -3.98 -32.57
N THR A 379 15.14 -3.21 -32.06
CA THR A 379 14.41 -2.21 -32.84
C THR A 379 14.54 -0.84 -32.18
N PRO A 380 15.59 -0.05 -32.49
CA PRO A 380 15.64 1.33 -32.06
C PRO A 380 14.41 2.04 -32.63
N MET A 381 13.53 2.56 -31.77
CA MET A 381 12.42 3.39 -32.24
C MET A 381 13.00 4.58 -32.99
N ALA A 382 12.65 4.70 -34.27
CA ALA A 382 12.99 5.85 -35.09
C ALA A 382 12.57 7.12 -34.33
N ALA A 383 13.54 8.00 -34.07
CA ALA A 383 13.27 9.34 -33.61
C ALA A 383 12.32 9.98 -34.64
N ASP A 384 11.15 10.39 -34.16
CA ASP A 384 10.12 11.05 -34.97
C ASP A 384 10.65 12.44 -35.39
N ASN A 385 11.45 12.46 -36.45
CA ASN A 385 11.87 13.66 -37.15
C ASN A 385 10.71 14.16 -38.00
N SER A 386 9.74 14.83 -37.37
CA SER A 386 8.79 15.68 -38.06
C SER A 386 8.84 17.10 -37.51
N PHE A 387 10.02 17.73 -37.63
CA PHE A 387 10.13 19.17 -37.87
C PHE A 387 10.62 19.34 -39.30
N GLY A 388 9.71 19.76 -40.18
CA GLY A 388 9.99 19.96 -41.59
C GLY A 388 8.89 20.82 -42.23
N GLN A 389 9.18 22.13 -42.21
CA GLN A 389 8.52 23.27 -42.88
C GLN A 389 7.26 23.85 -42.25
#